data_AF-A0A5K1F3S6-F1
#
_entry.id   AF-A0A5K1F3S6-F1
#
_cell.length_a   1.000
_cell.length_b   1.000
_cell.length_c   1.000
_cell.angle_alpha   90.00
_cell.angle_beta   90.00
_cell.angle_gamma   90.00
#
_symmetry.space_group_name_H-M   'P 1'
#
loop_
_entity.id
_entity.type
_entity.pdbx_description
1 polymer ?
#
loop_
_entity_poly.entity_id
_entity_poly.type
_entity_poly.pdbx_seq_one_letter_code
_entity_poly.pdbx_strand_id
1 'polypeptide(L)'
;VAYRRRPIELERHCEEMVLVELVHSLWKDGRILDAMDKRLGNSYVVEEAELVLKLGVLCSQAAPESRPNMRQLTQYLDHDASLPI
;
A
#
# COMPACT_ATOMS: atom_id res chain seq x y z
N VAL A 1 16.08 25.75 14.35
CA VAL A 1 15.66 24.82 13.28
C VAL A 1 16.54 23.59 13.36
N ALA A 2 16.02 22.46 13.82
CA ALA A 2 16.78 21.22 13.92
C ALA A 2 16.37 20.29 12.78
N TYR A 3 17.26 20.07 11.82
CA TYR A 3 17.20 18.86 11.00
C TYR A 3 18.60 18.40 10.66
N ARG A 4 19.01 17.28 11.27
CA ARG A 4 20.01 16.37 10.69
C ARG A 4 19.98 15.01 11.39
N ARG A 5 18.93 14.24 11.18
CA ARG A 5 19.03 12.78 11.27
C ARG A 5 19.35 12.28 9.87
N ARG A 6 20.40 11.48 9.73
CA ARG A 6 20.79 10.87 8.45
C ARG A 6 19.65 9.93 8.02
N PRO A 7 19.14 10.00 6.78
CA PRO A 7 18.18 9.01 6.30
C PRO A 7 18.86 7.63 6.26
N ILE A 8 18.07 6.61 6.57
CA ILE A 8 18.35 5.18 6.69
C ILE A 8 19.50 4.74 5.77
N GLU A 9 20.59 4.25 6.37
CA GLU A 9 21.66 3.52 5.66
C GLU A 9 21.06 2.22 5.11
N LEU A 10 20.69 2.26 3.83
CA LEU A 10 20.19 1.12 3.09
C LEU A 10 21.37 0.39 2.43
N GLU A 11 22.16 -0.31 3.23
CA GLU A 11 23.12 -1.27 2.71
C GLU A 11 22.53 -2.68 2.76
N ARG A 12 21.71 -3.06 1.76
CA ARG A 12 21.47 -4.48 1.40
C ARG A 12 21.11 -4.62 -0.09
N HIS A 13 22.02 -5.21 -0.83
CA HIS A 13 21.88 -5.55 -2.25
C HIS A 13 20.79 -6.61 -2.53
N CYS A 14 20.28 -6.52 -3.77
CA CYS A 14 19.45 -7.45 -4.54
C CYS A 14 17.93 -7.24 -4.42
N GLU A 15 17.35 -6.70 -5.50
CA GLU A 15 15.92 -6.45 -5.72
C GLU A 15 15.31 -5.41 -4.76
N GLU A 16 15.82 -4.19 -4.83
CA GLU A 16 15.06 -3.01 -4.39
C GLU A 16 13.91 -2.76 -5.41
N MET A 17 13.04 -3.75 -5.59
CA MET A 17 11.75 -3.51 -6.20
C MET A 17 11.03 -2.57 -5.24
N VAL A 18 10.71 -1.36 -5.68
CA VAL A 18 9.95 -0.42 -4.87
C VAL A 18 8.70 -1.17 -4.41
N LEU A 19 8.52 -1.33 -3.10
CA LEU A 19 7.43 -2.16 -2.53
C LEU A 19 6.08 -1.84 -3.19
N VAL A 20 5.85 -0.57 -3.48
CA VAL A 20 4.67 -0.06 -4.18
C VAL A 20 4.55 -0.61 -5.61
N GLU A 21 5.63 -0.70 -6.37
CA GLU A 21 5.64 -1.26 -7.72
C GLU A 21 5.32 -2.76 -7.71
N LEU A 22 5.89 -3.51 -6.76
CA LEU A 22 5.59 -4.93 -6.59
C LEU A 22 4.09 -5.13 -6.28
N VAL A 23 3.56 -4.44 -5.27
CA VAL A 23 2.15 -4.54 -4.87
C VAL A 23 1.24 -4.11 -6.03
N HIS A 24 1.61 -3.06 -6.76
CA HIS A 24 0.85 -2.57 -7.91
C HIS A 24 0.84 -3.57 -9.06
N SER A 25 1.95 -4.25 -9.34
CA SER A 25 1.99 -5.33 -10.36
C SER A 25 1.09 -6.50 -9.98
N LEU A 26 1.14 -6.95 -8.73
CA LEU A 26 0.27 -7.99 -8.20
C LEU A 26 -1.20 -7.59 -8.24
N TRP A 27 -1.52 -6.31 -8.00
CA TRP A 27 -2.88 -5.81 -8.14
C TRP A 27 -3.37 -5.91 -9.59
N LYS A 28 -2.57 -5.48 -10.57
CA LYS A 28 -2.92 -5.60 -12.00
C LYS A 28 -3.14 -7.05 -12.43
N ASP A 29 -2.40 -7.98 -11.83
CA ASP A 29 -2.51 -9.42 -12.11
C ASP A 29 -3.64 -10.11 -11.32
N GLY A 30 -4.41 -9.38 -10.49
CA GLY A 30 -5.47 -9.94 -9.66
C GLY A 30 -4.95 -10.79 -8.48
N ARG A 31 -3.67 -10.64 -8.13
CA ARG A 31 -2.92 -11.42 -7.14
C ARG A 31 -2.46 -10.58 -5.96
N ILE A 32 -3.15 -9.49 -5.64
CA ILE A 32 -2.70 -8.52 -4.65
C ILE A 32 -2.45 -9.15 -3.26
N LEU A 33 -3.19 -10.19 -2.90
CA LEU A 33 -3.01 -10.91 -1.64
C LEU A 33 -1.66 -11.64 -1.54
N ASP A 34 -0.97 -11.89 -2.65
CA ASP A 34 0.40 -12.44 -2.64
C ASP A 34 1.41 -11.47 -2.02
N ALA A 35 1.04 -10.18 -1.87
CA ALA A 35 1.82 -9.18 -1.16
C ALA A 35 1.71 -9.26 0.37
N MET A 36 0.78 -10.06 0.92
CA MET A 36 0.61 -10.19 2.36
C MET A 36 1.83 -10.84 3.02
N ASP A 37 2.16 -10.38 4.23
CA ASP A 37 3.22 -11.01 5.02
C ASP A 37 2.82 -12.46 5.33
N LYS A 38 3.63 -13.41 4.85
CA LYS A 38 3.43 -14.85 5.07
C LYS A 38 3.34 -15.23 6.54
N ARG A 39 3.92 -14.42 7.45
CA ARG A 39 3.85 -14.61 8.90
C ARG A 39 2.44 -14.39 9.46
N LEU A 40 1.57 -13.67 8.75
CA LEU A 40 0.17 -13.51 9.13
C LEU A 40 -0.62 -14.81 8.93
N GLY A 41 -0.16 -15.74 8.07
CA GLY A 41 -0.89 -16.97 7.79
C GLY A 41 -2.34 -16.67 7.37
N ASN A 42 -3.32 -17.16 8.14
CA ASN A 42 -4.74 -16.90 7.93
C ASN A 42 -5.30 -15.86 8.92
N SER A 43 -4.45 -15.08 9.58
CA SER A 43 -4.82 -14.09 10.61
C SER A 43 -5.14 -12.72 10.00
N TYR A 44 -5.96 -12.69 8.95
CA TYR A 44 -6.51 -11.47 8.37
C TYR A 44 -7.85 -11.76 7.69
N VAL A 45 -8.72 -10.74 7.63
CA VAL A 45 -9.93 -10.78 6.80
C VAL A 45 -9.52 -10.47 5.37
N VAL A 46 -9.87 -11.35 4.43
CA VAL A 46 -9.40 -11.28 3.04
C VAL A 46 -9.80 -9.96 2.39
N GLU A 47 -11.05 -9.56 2.61
CA GLU A 47 -11.65 -8.35 2.06
C GLU A 47 -10.97 -7.09 2.60
N GLU A 48 -10.67 -7.05 3.91
CA GLU A 48 -9.97 -5.93 4.55
C GLU A 48 -8.51 -5.84 4.09
N ALA A 49 -7.83 -7.00 3.97
CA ALA A 49 -6.46 -7.04 3.49
C ALA A 49 -6.36 -6.55 2.04
N GLU A 50 -7.27 -6.99 1.17
CA GLU A 50 -7.34 -6.53 -0.21
C GLU A 50 -7.62 -5.03 -0.28
N LEU A 51 -8.56 -4.52 0.51
CA LEU A 51 -8.89 -3.11 0.61
C LEU A 51 -7.68 -2.26 1.03
N VAL A 52 -7.01 -2.64 2.12
CA VAL A 52 -5.87 -1.90 2.67
C VAL A 52 -4.68 -1.91 1.71
N LEU A 53 -4.42 -3.02 1.02
CA LEU A 53 -3.36 -3.10 0.02
C LEU A 53 -3.64 -2.16 -1.17
N LYS A 54 -4.87 -2.17 -1.70
CA LYS A 54 -5.28 -1.25 -2.78
C LYS A 54 -5.17 0.21 -2.34
N LEU A 55 -5.64 0.53 -1.13
CA LEU A 55 -5.49 1.87 -0.55
C LEU A 55 -4.02 2.28 -0.39
N GLY A 56 -3.16 1.37 0.04
CA GLY A 56 -1.72 1.60 0.13
C GLY A 56 -1.10 2.00 -1.21
N VAL A 57 -1.49 1.34 -2.30
CA VAL A 57 -1.08 1.73 -3.66
C VAL A 57 -1.61 3.12 -4.02
N LEU A 58 -2.89 3.39 -3.80
CA LEU A 58 -3.50 4.69 -4.12
C LEU A 58 -2.87 5.85 -3.34
N CYS A 59 -2.54 5.65 -2.06
CA CYS A 59 -1.88 6.65 -1.22
C CYS A 59 -0.43 6.92 -1.63
N SER A 60 0.21 5.96 -2.29
CA SER A 60 1.61 6.03 -2.70
C SER A 60 1.81 6.59 -4.10
N GLN A 61 0.75 7.04 -4.77
CA GLN A 61 0.84 7.60 -6.12
C GLN A 61 1.73 8.84 -6.17
N ALA A 62 2.57 8.93 -7.21
CA ALA A 62 3.48 10.06 -7.39
C ALA A 62 2.73 11.39 -7.49
N ALA A 63 1.67 11.43 -8.31
CA ALA A 63 0.77 12.56 -8.46
C ALA A 63 -0.08 12.78 -7.19
N PRO A 64 0.07 13.92 -6.49
CA PRO A 64 -0.69 14.21 -5.26
C PRO A 64 -2.21 14.21 -5.45
N GLU A 65 -2.69 14.67 -6.60
CA GLU A 65 -4.11 14.75 -6.97
C GLU A 65 -4.77 13.38 -7.15
N SER A 66 -3.97 12.34 -7.38
CA SER A 66 -4.47 10.97 -7.54
C SER A 66 -4.53 10.22 -6.20
N ARG A 67 -3.99 10.81 -5.12
CA ARG A 67 -4.08 10.24 -3.78
C ARG A 67 -5.44 10.57 -3.17
N PRO A 68 -6.07 9.63 -2.45
CA PRO A 68 -7.26 9.94 -1.68
C PRO A 68 -6.94 10.94 -0.57
N ASN A 69 -7.84 11.89 -0.33
CA ASN A 69 -7.76 12.70 0.88
C ASN A 69 -8.18 11.89 2.11
N MET A 70 -7.88 12.39 3.31
CA MET A 70 -8.17 11.67 4.56
C MET A 70 -9.65 11.28 4.72
N ARG A 71 -10.58 12.14 4.26
CA ARG A 71 -12.02 11.84 4.34
C ARG A 71 -12.41 10.70 3.42
N GLN A 72 -11.89 10.67 2.19
CA GLN A 72 -12.13 9.57 1.26
C GLN A 72 -11.53 8.26 1.81
N LEU A 73 -10.32 8.33 2.35
CA LEU A 73 -9.62 7.18 2.92
C LEU A 73 -10.42 6.55 4.07
N THR A 74 -10.96 7.35 4.99
CA THR A 74 -11.84 6.82 6.06
C THR A 74 -13.12 6.22 5.50
N GLN A 75 -13.77 6.86 4.52
CA GLN A 75 -14.98 6.30 3.90
C GLN A 75 -14.73 4.94 3.23
N TYR A 76 -13.54 4.74 2.63
CA TYR A 76 -13.17 3.44 2.08
C TYR A 76 -12.94 2.39 3.17
N LEU A 77 -12.25 2.76 4.25
CA LEU A 77 -12.01 1.86 5.39
C LEU A 77 -13.30 1.49 6.15
N ASP A 78 -14.25 2.41 6.23
CA ASP A 78 -15.55 2.19 6.88
C ASP A 78 -16.54 1.41 5.97
N HIS A 79 -16.11 1.01 4.76
CA HIS A 79 -16.95 0.39 3.72
C HIS A 79 -18.14 1.27 3.25
N ASP A 80 -18.11 2.56 3.53
CA ASP A 80 -19.11 3.55 3.14
C ASP A 80 -18.98 4.00 1.67
N ALA A 81 -17.86 3.67 1.02
CA ALA A 81 -17.60 3.96 -0.38
C ALA A 81 -16.75 2.86 -1.05
N SER A 82 -16.91 2.68 -2.36
CA SER A 82 -16.08 1.77 -3.16
C SER A 82 -14.85 2.48 -3.72
N LEU A 83 -13.71 1.78 -3.78
CA LEU A 83 -12.53 2.30 -4.44
C LEU A 83 -12.80 2.62 -5.92
N PRO A 84 -12.20 3.70 -6.46
CA PRO A 84 -12.21 3.93 -7.89
C PRO A 84 -11.49 2.76 -8.58
N ILE A 85 -12.18 2.12 -9.53
CA ILE A 85 -11.70 0.98 -10.33
C ILE A 85 -10.81 1.49 -11.46
#